data_AF-A0A929CQ23-F1
#
_entry.id   AF-A0A929CQ23-F1
#
_cell.length_a   1.000
_cell.length_b   1.000
_cell.length_c   1.000
_cell.angle_alpha   90.00
_cell.angle_beta   90.00
_cell.angle_gamma   90.00
#
_symmetry.space_group_name_H-M   'P 1'
#
loop_
_entity.id
_entity.type
_entity.pdbx_description
1 polymer ?
#
loop_
_entity_poly.entity_id
_entity_poly.type
_entity_poly.pdbx_seq_one_letter_code
_entity_poly.pdbx_strand_id
1 'polypeptide(L)'
;MKVLNLYACLGGNRLLWENCEVTAVEIDPGLAQMYKDKFTNDTVIVADAHQYLLDHYKEFDFIWSSPPCPTHSVTNHFLNAQGIIRYPDMGLWQEIIFLKHFFKGKYCVENVTSYYEPMFNPKKIGRHYLWSNFLIPTIPQPKKDIGRMNGKRQSAGKKTKEERNAVNSELGLHILNTARGIIIDNNIEQGKLF
;
A
#
# COMPACT_ATOMS: atom_id res chain seq x y z
N MET A 1 -10.60 -14.06 -8.53
CA MET A 1 -9.86 -13.77 -7.28
C MET A 1 -10.57 -12.64 -6.56
N LYS A 2 -11.04 -12.90 -5.34
CA LYS A 2 -11.67 -11.90 -4.45
C LYS A 2 -10.59 -11.14 -3.68
N VAL A 3 -10.57 -9.83 -3.84
CA VAL A 3 -9.57 -8.94 -3.26
C VAL A 3 -10.25 -7.97 -2.30
N LEU A 4 -9.74 -7.91 -1.07
CA LEU A 4 -10.07 -6.86 -0.11
C LEU A 4 -8.99 -5.78 -0.18
N ASN A 5 -9.40 -4.54 -0.49
CA ASN A 5 -8.53 -3.38 -0.54
C ASN A 5 -8.89 -2.42 0.61
N LEU A 6 -8.17 -2.55 1.73
CA LEU A 6 -8.39 -1.75 2.94
C LEU A 6 -7.68 -0.41 2.84
N TYR A 7 -8.28 0.63 3.43
CA TYR A 7 -7.77 2.01 3.40
C TYR A 7 -7.61 2.51 1.95
N ALA A 8 -8.67 2.29 1.16
CA ALA A 8 -8.59 2.34 -0.29
C ALA A 8 -8.28 3.75 -0.85
N CYS A 9 -8.70 4.82 -0.17
CA CYS A 9 -8.52 6.20 -0.60
C CYS A 9 -8.93 6.36 -2.08
N LEU A 10 -8.03 6.83 -2.96
CA LEU A 10 -8.29 6.97 -4.40
C LEU A 10 -7.90 5.73 -5.26
N GLY A 11 -7.56 4.61 -4.61
CA GLY A 11 -7.21 3.34 -5.25
C GLY A 11 -5.93 3.41 -6.07
N GLY A 12 -4.85 3.94 -5.48
CA GLY A 12 -3.54 4.03 -6.15
C GLY A 12 -2.96 2.66 -6.53
N ASN A 13 -2.90 1.74 -5.55
CA ASN A 13 -2.49 0.35 -5.73
C ASN A 13 -3.39 -0.41 -6.73
N ARG A 14 -4.70 -0.18 -6.64
CA ARG A 14 -5.74 -0.84 -7.42
C ARG A 14 -5.70 -0.55 -8.91
N LEU A 15 -5.19 0.62 -9.31
CA LEU A 15 -5.40 1.22 -10.63
C LEU A 15 -5.15 0.26 -11.82
N LEU A 16 -4.16 -0.63 -11.71
CA LEU A 16 -3.77 -1.54 -12.78
C LEU A 16 -4.19 -3.01 -12.54
N TRP A 17 -4.99 -3.30 -11.52
CA TRP A 17 -5.45 -4.67 -11.27
C TRP A 17 -6.52 -5.07 -12.28
N GLU A 18 -6.35 -6.25 -12.87
CA GLU A 18 -7.29 -6.85 -13.82
C GLU A 18 -7.68 -8.26 -13.38
N ASN A 19 -8.82 -8.76 -13.86
CA ASN A 19 -9.29 -10.13 -13.62
C ASN A 19 -9.44 -10.48 -12.11
N CYS A 20 -9.90 -9.52 -11.30
CA CYS A 20 -10.27 -9.71 -9.90
C CYS A 20 -11.59 -9.00 -9.57
N GLU A 21 -12.25 -9.53 -8.54
CA GLU A 21 -13.39 -8.89 -7.87
C GLU A 21 -12.86 -8.13 -6.66
N VAL A 22 -13.02 -6.80 -6.64
CA VAL A 22 -12.45 -5.96 -5.59
C VAL A 22 -13.54 -5.42 -4.69
N THR A 23 -13.33 -5.57 -3.39
CA THR A 23 -14.06 -4.85 -2.33
C THR A 23 -13.12 -3.84 -1.71
N ALA A 24 -13.42 -2.55 -1.89
CA ALA A 24 -12.65 -1.45 -1.34
C ALA A 24 -13.34 -0.89 -0.09
N VAL A 25 -12.57 -0.66 0.97
CA VAL A 25 -13.07 -0.09 2.23
C VAL A 25 -12.42 1.25 2.48
N GLU A 26 -13.23 2.28 2.63
CA GLU A 26 -12.80 3.67 2.87
C GLU A 26 -13.75 4.33 3.87
N ILE A 27 -13.22 4.99 4.90
CA ILE A 27 -14.04 5.57 5.97
C ILE A 27 -14.65 6.91 5.56
N ASP A 28 -13.97 7.67 4.69
CA ASP A 28 -14.44 8.96 4.20
C ASP A 28 -15.43 8.76 3.03
N PRO A 29 -16.71 9.15 3.16
CA PRO A 29 -17.70 8.94 2.11
C PRO A 29 -17.37 9.66 0.80
N GLY A 30 -16.68 10.81 0.87
CA GLY A 30 -16.28 11.57 -0.32
C GLY A 30 -15.17 10.88 -1.10
N LEU A 31 -14.15 10.38 -0.42
CA LEU A 31 -13.10 9.55 -1.02
C LEU A 31 -13.67 8.24 -1.55
N ALA A 32 -14.58 7.60 -0.83
CA ALA A 32 -15.27 6.40 -1.29
C ALA A 32 -16.06 6.65 -2.58
N GLN A 33 -16.77 7.78 -2.68
CA GLN A 33 -17.46 8.16 -3.91
C GLN A 33 -16.48 8.40 -5.07
N MET A 34 -15.40 9.15 -4.85
CA MET A 34 -14.37 9.37 -5.87
C MET A 34 -13.69 8.06 -6.32
N TYR A 35 -13.47 7.13 -5.39
CA TYR A 35 -13.00 5.78 -5.72
C TYR A 35 -14.02 5.07 -6.61
N LYS A 36 -15.30 5.09 -6.24
CA LYS A 36 -16.38 4.42 -6.99
C LYS A 36 -16.56 4.98 -8.39
N ASP A 37 -16.46 6.29 -8.56
CA ASP A 37 -16.52 6.96 -9.86
C ASP A 37 -15.40 6.51 -10.79
N LYS A 38 -14.21 6.23 -10.21
CA LYS A 38 -13.04 5.74 -10.93
C LYS A 38 -13.08 4.24 -11.21
N PHE A 39 -13.63 3.45 -10.30
CA PHE A 39 -13.69 1.98 -10.36
C PHE A 39 -15.14 1.50 -10.25
N THR A 40 -15.92 1.73 -11.30
CA THR A 40 -17.37 1.48 -11.31
C THR A 40 -17.76 0.03 -11.03
N ASN A 41 -16.90 -0.93 -11.36
CA ASN A 41 -17.12 -2.36 -11.14
C ASN A 41 -16.71 -2.86 -9.75
N ASP A 42 -15.98 -2.06 -8.96
CA ASP A 42 -15.56 -2.46 -7.61
C ASP A 42 -16.73 -2.30 -6.62
N THR A 43 -16.85 -3.21 -5.66
CA THR A 43 -17.71 -2.99 -4.49
C THR A 43 -17.02 -2.00 -3.55
N VAL A 44 -17.71 -0.95 -3.12
CA VAL A 44 -17.16 0.07 -2.23
C VAL A 44 -17.97 0.10 -0.95
N ILE A 45 -17.30 -0.04 0.19
CA ILE A 45 -17.88 -0.05 1.52
C ILE A 45 -17.38 1.17 2.29
N VAL A 46 -18.31 1.96 2.81
CA VAL A 46 -18.02 3.10 3.68
C VAL A 46 -18.01 2.62 5.12
N ALA A 47 -16.84 2.28 5.65
CA ALA A 47 -16.69 1.71 7.00
C ALA A 47 -15.26 1.90 7.55
N ASP A 48 -15.08 1.62 8.84
CA ASP A 48 -13.75 1.47 9.41
C ASP A 48 -13.08 0.20 8.86
N ALA A 49 -12.00 0.38 8.12
CA ALA A 49 -11.26 -0.70 7.49
C ALA A 49 -10.58 -1.63 8.52
N HIS A 50 -10.21 -1.11 9.69
CA HIS A 50 -9.59 -1.91 10.73
C HIS A 50 -10.58 -2.95 11.29
N GLN A 51 -11.78 -2.50 11.66
CA GLN A 51 -12.86 -3.38 12.10
C GLN A 51 -13.36 -4.29 10.97
N TYR A 52 -13.51 -3.76 9.75
CA TYR A 52 -13.97 -4.56 8.60
C TYR A 52 -13.05 -5.76 8.31
N LEU A 53 -11.73 -5.59 8.50
CA LEU A 53 -10.80 -6.70 8.39
C LEU A 53 -11.15 -7.84 9.36
N LEU A 54 -11.39 -7.54 10.63
CA LEU A 54 -11.70 -8.57 11.65
C LEU A 54 -12.97 -9.34 11.29
N ASP A 55 -13.98 -8.63 10.80
CA ASP A 55 -15.31 -9.18 10.55
C ASP A 55 -15.35 -10.02 9.25
N HIS A 56 -14.55 -9.64 8.24
CA HIS A 56 -14.71 -10.17 6.87
C HIS A 56 -13.46 -10.85 6.28
N TYR A 57 -12.31 -10.91 6.97
CA TYR A 57 -11.05 -11.41 6.36
C TYR A 57 -11.15 -12.80 5.71
N LYS A 58 -12.07 -13.66 6.14
CA LYS A 58 -12.23 -15.03 5.61
C LYS A 58 -12.88 -15.09 4.22
N GLU A 59 -13.46 -14.01 3.74
CA GLU A 59 -14.25 -13.98 2.50
C GLU A 59 -13.40 -13.76 1.24
N PHE A 60 -12.10 -13.49 1.41
CA PHE A 60 -11.22 -13.02 0.36
C PHE A 60 -10.05 -13.96 0.08
N ASP A 61 -9.59 -13.97 -1.15
CA ASP A 61 -8.40 -14.71 -1.58
C ASP A 61 -7.12 -13.91 -1.35
N PHE A 62 -7.23 -12.58 -1.50
CA PHE A 62 -6.13 -11.65 -1.24
C PHE A 62 -6.57 -10.41 -0.48
N ILE A 63 -5.73 -9.98 0.46
CA ILE A 63 -5.95 -8.76 1.25
C ILE A 63 -4.78 -7.81 1.02
N TRP A 64 -5.08 -6.62 0.54
CA TRP A 64 -4.20 -5.47 0.60
C TRP A 64 -4.61 -4.58 1.77
N SER A 65 -3.66 -4.23 2.64
CA SER A 65 -3.88 -3.22 3.66
C SER A 65 -2.81 -2.14 3.63
N SER A 66 -3.22 -0.87 3.72
CA SER A 66 -2.33 0.29 3.82
C SER A 66 -2.81 1.24 4.92
N PRO A 67 -2.75 0.84 6.21
CA PRO A 67 -3.25 1.64 7.31
C PRO A 67 -2.50 2.98 7.42
N PRO A 68 -3.11 4.01 8.05
CA PRO A 68 -2.50 5.33 8.17
C PRO A 68 -1.06 5.29 8.70
N CYS A 69 -0.14 5.88 7.95
CA CYS A 69 1.29 5.93 8.26
C CYS A 69 1.85 7.09 9.12
N PRO A 70 1.12 8.17 9.51
CA PRO A 70 1.76 9.37 10.06
C PRO A 70 2.63 9.12 11.29
N THR A 71 2.21 8.26 12.19
CA THR A 71 2.90 7.95 13.44
C THR A 71 4.16 7.09 13.25
N HIS A 72 4.32 6.45 12.10
CA HIS A 72 5.43 5.53 11.83
C HIS A 72 6.54 6.16 11.00
N SER A 73 6.20 7.08 10.10
CA SER A 73 7.11 7.59 9.07
C SER A 73 8.44 8.15 9.58
N VAL A 74 9.52 7.97 8.80
CA VAL A 74 10.81 8.66 8.95
C VAL A 74 10.69 10.17 9.15
N THR A 75 9.61 10.79 8.67
CA THR A 75 9.34 12.23 8.87
C THR A 75 9.21 12.60 10.35
N ASN A 76 8.92 11.66 11.24
CA ASN A 76 8.84 11.92 12.68
C ASN A 76 10.18 12.36 13.29
N HIS A 77 11.34 12.07 12.69
CA HIS A 77 12.60 12.69 13.14
C HIS A 77 12.55 14.22 13.06
N PHE A 78 11.98 14.74 11.97
CA PHE A 78 11.82 16.17 11.76
C PHE A 78 10.66 16.74 12.58
N LEU A 79 9.50 16.07 12.56
CA LEU A 79 8.31 16.54 13.25
C LEU A 79 8.49 16.55 14.79
N ASN A 80 9.23 15.58 15.34
CA ASN A 80 9.58 15.57 16.76
C ASN A 80 10.42 16.81 17.14
N ALA A 81 11.40 17.17 16.31
CA ALA A 81 12.19 18.40 16.51
C ALA A 81 11.34 19.68 16.40
N GLN A 82 10.17 19.62 15.76
CA GLN A 82 9.18 20.70 15.69
C GLN A 82 8.12 20.64 16.81
N GLY A 83 8.28 19.76 17.80
CA GLY A 83 7.36 19.63 18.94
C GLY A 83 6.14 18.73 18.70
N ILE A 84 6.04 18.05 17.55
CA ILE A 84 4.99 17.06 17.31
C ILE A 84 5.47 15.72 17.92
N ILE A 85 5.00 15.45 19.13
CA ILE A 85 5.37 14.26 19.91
C ILE A 85 4.17 13.30 19.95
N ARG A 86 4.38 12.05 19.53
CA ARG A 86 3.34 11.02 19.46
C ARG A 86 3.95 9.62 19.48
N TYR A 87 3.18 8.65 19.96
CA TYR A 87 3.55 7.25 19.89
C TYR A 87 3.31 6.68 18.48
N PRO A 88 4.08 5.65 18.07
CA PRO A 88 3.68 4.78 16.96
C PRO A 88 2.29 4.20 17.20
N ASP A 89 1.47 4.14 16.16
CA ASP A 89 0.15 3.52 16.26
C ASP A 89 0.30 2.00 16.25
N MET A 90 -0.29 1.31 17.21
CA MET A 90 -0.20 -0.15 17.25
C MET A 90 -1.15 -0.83 16.26
N GLY A 91 -2.09 -0.09 15.64
CA GLY A 91 -3.02 -0.59 14.63
C GLY A 91 -2.33 -1.30 13.47
N LEU A 92 -1.23 -0.73 12.95
CA LEU A 92 -0.41 -1.37 11.91
C LEU A 92 0.04 -2.77 12.33
N TRP A 93 0.51 -2.90 13.57
CA TRP A 93 1.01 -4.18 14.08
C TRP A 93 -0.10 -5.16 14.39
N GLN A 94 -1.25 -4.69 14.88
CA GLN A 94 -2.44 -5.52 15.08
C GLN A 94 -2.83 -6.22 13.78
N GLU A 95 -2.90 -5.51 12.66
CA GLU A 95 -3.24 -6.10 11.36
C GLU A 95 -2.20 -7.11 10.88
N ILE A 96 -0.91 -6.77 10.96
CA ILE A 96 0.18 -7.67 10.53
C ILE A 96 0.16 -8.96 11.36
N ILE A 97 0.04 -8.85 12.69
CA ILE A 97 -0.03 -10.00 13.59
C ILE A 97 -1.27 -10.83 13.27
N PHE A 98 -2.43 -10.19 13.11
CA PHE A 98 -3.69 -10.89 12.84
C PHE A 98 -3.62 -11.66 11.51
N LEU A 99 -3.26 -11.00 10.41
CA LEU A 99 -3.14 -11.61 9.09
C LEU A 99 -2.13 -12.75 9.08
N LYS A 100 -0.99 -12.58 9.76
CA LYS A 100 0.05 -13.61 9.84
C LYS A 100 -0.42 -14.90 10.50
N HIS A 101 -1.30 -14.83 11.50
CA HIS A 101 -1.71 -16.01 12.28
C HIS A 101 -3.03 -16.62 11.80
N PHE A 102 -3.99 -15.79 11.38
CA PHE A 102 -5.37 -16.24 11.16
C PHE A 102 -5.76 -16.31 9.70
N PHE A 103 -5.25 -15.43 8.84
CA PHE A 103 -5.67 -15.41 7.44
C PHE A 103 -5.02 -16.53 6.63
N LYS A 104 -5.83 -17.24 5.84
CA LYS A 104 -5.37 -18.39 5.04
C LYS A 104 -5.05 -18.02 3.59
N GLY A 105 -5.55 -16.89 3.10
CA GLY A 105 -5.24 -16.37 1.77
C GLY A 105 -3.87 -15.67 1.70
N LYS A 106 -3.65 -14.91 0.64
CA LYS A 106 -2.42 -14.12 0.45
C LYS A 106 -2.63 -12.69 0.93
N TYR A 107 -1.65 -12.09 1.59
CA TYR A 107 -1.79 -10.69 2.00
C TYR A 107 -0.54 -9.87 1.75
N CYS A 108 -0.74 -8.56 1.59
CA CYS A 108 0.30 -7.57 1.65
C CYS A 108 -0.17 -6.40 2.51
N VAL A 109 0.56 -6.12 3.60
CA VAL A 109 0.42 -4.87 4.35
C VAL A 109 1.52 -3.93 3.89
N GLU A 110 1.16 -2.71 3.50
CA GLU A 110 2.07 -1.68 3.04
C GLU A 110 2.10 -0.52 4.04
N ASN A 111 3.30 -0.03 4.35
CA ASN A 111 3.45 1.24 5.04
C ASN A 111 4.72 1.96 4.58
N VAL A 112 4.80 3.27 4.83
CA VAL A 112 6.03 4.01 4.56
C VAL A 112 7.15 3.57 5.52
N THR A 113 8.40 3.79 5.12
CA THR A 113 9.58 3.48 5.93
C THR A 113 9.47 4.17 7.29
N SER A 114 9.65 3.41 8.37
CA SER A 114 9.58 3.90 9.74
C SER A 114 10.83 4.63 10.21
N TYR A 115 10.71 5.52 11.21
CA TYR A 115 11.85 6.18 11.88
C TYR A 115 12.61 5.27 12.86
N TYR A 116 12.15 4.03 13.02
CA TYR A 116 12.71 3.01 13.89
C TYR A 116 12.82 1.69 13.12
N GLU A 117 13.52 0.70 13.68
CA GLU A 117 13.68 -0.62 13.06
C GLU A 117 12.33 -1.34 12.95
N PRO A 118 11.89 -1.74 11.74
CA PRO A 118 10.57 -2.33 11.55
C PRO A 118 10.48 -3.72 12.19
N MET A 119 9.33 -4.01 12.82
CA MET A 119 9.03 -5.35 13.31
C MET A 119 8.71 -6.31 12.16
N PHE A 120 8.93 -7.61 12.37
CA PHE A 120 8.55 -8.68 11.44
C PHE A 120 9.22 -8.65 10.06
N ASN A 121 10.41 -8.04 9.94
CA ASN A 121 11.31 -8.13 8.77
C ASN A 121 10.61 -7.89 7.41
N PRO A 122 10.04 -6.69 7.17
CA PRO A 122 9.38 -6.40 5.90
C PRO A 122 10.36 -6.38 4.72
N LYS A 123 9.81 -6.57 3.53
CA LYS A 123 10.50 -6.25 2.28
C LYS A 123 10.46 -4.73 2.07
N LYS A 124 11.63 -4.10 1.93
CA LYS A 124 11.73 -2.69 1.54
C LYS A 124 11.76 -2.54 0.02
N ILE A 125 10.85 -1.75 -0.54
CA ILE A 125 10.85 -1.34 -1.95
C ILE A 125 10.63 0.17 -2.03
N GLY A 126 11.64 0.90 -2.53
CA GLY A 126 11.63 2.35 -2.51
C GLY A 126 11.51 2.92 -1.09
N ARG A 127 10.46 3.73 -0.86
CA ARG A 127 10.15 4.34 0.45
C ARG A 127 9.20 3.50 1.31
N HIS A 128 8.81 2.32 0.85
CA HIS A 128 7.75 1.52 1.49
C HIS A 128 8.31 0.21 2.05
N TYR A 129 7.74 -0.19 3.18
CA TYR A 129 7.84 -1.52 3.77
C TYR A 129 6.60 -2.33 3.39
N LEU A 130 6.83 -3.60 3.07
CA LEU A 130 5.82 -4.55 2.64
C LEU A 130 5.94 -5.81 3.52
N TRP A 131 4.86 -6.15 4.23
CA TRP A 131 4.73 -7.40 4.97
C TRP A 131 3.78 -8.32 4.23
N SER A 132 4.28 -9.48 3.81
CA SER A 132 3.52 -10.46 3.04
C SER A 132 3.84 -11.90 3.45
N ASN A 133 2.92 -12.83 3.16
CA ASN A 133 3.14 -14.26 3.31
C ASN A 133 3.60 -14.95 2.01
N PHE A 134 4.21 -14.18 1.11
CA PHE A 134 4.81 -14.64 -0.13
C PHE A 134 6.01 -13.75 -0.48
N LEU A 135 6.96 -14.28 -1.25
CA LEU A 135 8.16 -13.56 -1.64
C LEU A 135 7.83 -12.49 -2.68
N ILE A 136 8.17 -11.22 -2.41
CA ILE A 136 7.98 -10.11 -3.35
C ILE A 136 9.33 -9.79 -4.04
N PRO A 137 9.46 -10.02 -5.36
CA PRO A 137 10.63 -9.61 -6.12
C PRO A 137 10.84 -8.09 -6.07
N THR A 138 12.10 -7.63 -6.07
CA THR A 138 12.39 -6.20 -6.12
C THR A 138 12.09 -5.65 -7.51
N ILE A 139 11.42 -4.51 -7.58
CA ILE A 139 11.22 -3.74 -8.81
C ILE A 139 11.77 -2.31 -8.66
N PRO A 140 12.19 -1.65 -9.76
CA PRO A 140 12.56 -0.25 -9.71
C PRO A 140 11.33 0.62 -9.42
N GLN A 141 11.44 1.53 -8.45
CA GLN A 141 10.41 2.52 -8.18
C GLN A 141 10.77 3.88 -8.81
N PRO A 142 9.77 4.65 -9.30
CA PRO A 142 10.02 5.97 -9.84
C PRO A 142 10.63 6.92 -8.80
N LYS A 143 11.77 7.53 -9.14
CA LYS A 143 12.53 8.43 -8.25
C LYS A 143 11.95 9.85 -8.13
N LYS A 144 10.88 10.17 -8.85
CA LYS A 144 10.44 11.56 -9.15
C LYS A 144 9.39 12.14 -8.20
N ASP A 145 8.83 11.37 -7.27
CA ASP A 145 7.70 11.82 -6.43
C ASP A 145 8.09 12.39 -5.05
N ILE A 146 9.39 12.57 -4.78
CA ILE A 146 9.86 13.14 -3.52
C ILE A 146 10.12 14.64 -3.68
N GLY A 147 9.34 15.43 -2.94
CA GLY A 147 9.62 16.84 -2.70
C GLY A 147 11.00 17.05 -2.08
N ARG A 148 12.01 17.49 -2.83
CA ARG A 148 13.30 17.93 -2.27
C ARG A 148 13.17 19.36 -1.73
N MET A 149 13.78 19.70 -0.59
CA MET A 149 13.91 21.10 -0.19
C MET A 149 15.06 21.79 -0.96
N ASN A 150 14.95 21.89 -2.28
CA ASN A 150 16.01 22.45 -3.15
C ASN A 150 15.61 23.76 -3.84
N GLY A 151 14.64 24.51 -3.32
CA GLY A 151 14.24 25.83 -3.83
C GLY A 151 13.62 25.88 -5.24
N LYS A 152 13.69 24.79 -6.02
CA LYS A 152 13.04 24.66 -7.34
C LYS A 152 11.57 24.25 -7.17
N ARG A 153 10.65 24.89 -7.89
CA ARG A 153 9.22 24.52 -7.96
C ARG A 153 9.09 23.03 -8.33
N GLN A 154 8.44 22.24 -7.48
CA GLN A 154 8.33 20.79 -7.68
C GLN A 154 6.90 20.39 -8.03
N SER A 155 6.78 19.36 -8.85
CA SER A 155 5.51 18.72 -9.21
C SER A 155 4.73 18.23 -7.98
N ALA A 156 5.41 17.87 -6.89
CA ALA A 156 4.79 17.45 -5.64
C ALA A 156 3.86 18.51 -5.02
N GLY A 157 4.12 19.80 -5.23
CA GLY A 157 3.25 20.88 -4.76
C GLY A 157 1.98 21.08 -5.57
N LYS A 158 1.85 20.40 -6.73
CA LYS A 158 0.65 20.44 -7.58
C LYS A 158 -0.32 19.29 -7.32
N LYS A 159 0.15 18.23 -6.65
CA LYS A 159 -0.64 17.05 -6.34
C LYS A 159 -1.42 17.26 -5.04
N THR A 160 -2.65 16.74 -4.97
CA THR A 160 -3.40 16.69 -3.71
C THR A 160 -2.66 15.84 -2.68
N LYS A 161 -3.10 15.89 -1.42
CA LYS A 161 -2.48 15.06 -0.36
C LYS A 161 -2.74 13.58 -0.65
N GLU A 162 -3.92 13.27 -1.13
CA GLU A 162 -4.44 11.94 -1.46
C GLU A 162 -3.63 11.35 -2.62
N GLU A 163 -3.36 12.14 -3.67
CA GLU A 163 -2.51 11.74 -4.80
C GLU A 163 -1.04 11.49 -4.41
N ARG A 164 -0.52 12.21 -3.42
CA ARG A 164 0.85 11.98 -2.91
C ARG A 164 0.95 10.76 -2.01
N ASN A 165 -0.14 10.44 -1.33
CA ASN A 165 -0.25 9.29 -0.46
C ASN A 165 -0.62 8.01 -1.22
N ALA A 166 -1.21 8.13 -2.42
CA ALA A 166 -1.53 7.01 -3.28
C ALA A 166 -0.30 6.15 -3.54
N VAL A 167 -0.46 4.84 -3.32
CA VAL A 167 0.55 3.84 -3.67
C VAL A 167 0.75 3.87 -5.19
N ASN A 168 2.00 3.66 -5.63
CA ASN A 168 2.31 3.52 -7.04
C ASN A 168 1.58 2.29 -7.62
N SER A 169 0.88 2.49 -8.74
CA SER A 169 0.04 1.47 -9.34
C SER A 169 0.81 0.28 -9.92
N GLU A 170 2.04 0.49 -10.40
CA GLU A 170 2.90 -0.59 -10.90
C GLU A 170 3.34 -1.51 -9.74
N LEU A 171 3.66 -0.93 -8.57
CA LEU A 171 3.92 -1.69 -7.35
C LEU A 171 2.70 -2.48 -6.91
N GLY A 172 1.51 -1.86 -6.95
CA GLY A 172 0.25 -2.53 -6.66
C GLY A 172 0.02 -3.74 -7.57
N LEU A 173 0.19 -3.57 -8.89
CA LEU A 173 0.06 -4.66 -9.87
C LEU A 173 1.09 -5.76 -9.65
N HIS A 174 2.36 -5.38 -9.44
CA HIS A 174 3.45 -6.32 -9.20
C HIS A 174 3.17 -7.25 -8.02
N ILE A 175 2.68 -6.69 -6.91
CA ILE A 175 2.35 -7.45 -5.71
C ILE A 175 1.15 -8.38 -5.96
N LEU A 176 0.09 -7.91 -6.63
CA LEU A 176 -1.07 -8.76 -6.94
C LEU A 176 -0.67 -9.92 -7.87
N ASN A 177 0.13 -9.66 -8.91
CA ASN A 177 0.61 -10.69 -9.82
C ASN A 177 1.52 -11.70 -9.11
N THR A 178 2.39 -11.22 -8.23
CA THR A 178 3.21 -12.09 -7.37
C THR A 178 2.32 -12.97 -6.48
N ALA A 179 1.27 -12.41 -5.86
CA ALA A 179 0.32 -13.16 -5.03
C ALA A 179 -0.42 -14.24 -5.83
N ARG A 180 -0.69 -13.99 -7.12
CA ARG A 180 -1.29 -14.95 -8.07
C ARG A 180 -0.31 -16.03 -8.56
N GLY A 181 0.98 -15.91 -8.26
CA GLY A 181 2.01 -16.79 -8.82
C GLY A 181 2.34 -16.49 -10.29
N ILE A 182 1.96 -15.32 -10.80
CA ILE A 182 2.34 -14.88 -12.15
C ILE A 182 3.79 -14.38 -12.07
N ILE A 183 4.71 -15.14 -12.65
CA ILE A 183 6.09 -14.71 -12.84
C ILE A 183 6.12 -13.89 -14.13
N ILE A 184 6.33 -12.58 -14.02
CA ILE A 184 6.60 -11.74 -15.18
C ILE A 184 8.08 -11.92 -15.49
N ASP A 185 8.40 -12.63 -16.57
CA ASP A 185 9.77 -12.69 -17.08
C ASP A 185 10.19 -11.26 -17.46
N ASN A 186 11.18 -10.73 -16.74
CA ASN A 186 11.93 -9.61 -17.25
C ASN A 186 12.75 -10.16 -18.40
N ASN A 187 12.38 -9.84 -19.64
CA ASN A 187 13.25 -9.99 -20.81
C ASN A 187 14.54 -9.18 -20.54
N ILE A 188 15.48 -9.79 -19.84
CA ILE A 188 16.87 -9.38 -19.87
C ILE A 188 17.32 -9.81 -21.26
N GLU A 189 17.38 -8.86 -22.21
CA GLU A 189 18.20 -9.07 -23.39
C GLU A 189 19.60 -9.42 -22.89
N GLN A 190 19.94 -10.70 -22.88
CA GLN A 190 21.31 -11.14 -22.85
C GLN A 190 21.93 -10.56 -24.12
N GLY A 191 22.62 -9.43 -23.96
CA GLY A 191 23.44 -8.87 -25.01
C GLY A 191 24.29 -9.99 -25.59
N LYS A 192 24.18 -10.20 -26.90
CA LYS A 192 25.01 -11.17 -27.63
C LYS A 192 26.46 -10.87 -27.31
N LEU A 193 27.09 -11.78 -26.57
CA LEU A 193 28.54 -11.91 -26.51
C LEU A 193 28.98 -12.63 -27.78
N PHE A 194 29.07 -11.88 -28.89
CA PHE A 194 29.84 -12.24 -30.08
C PHE A 194 30.28 -10.95 -30.77
#